data_AF-A0AAD7X8K5-F1
#
_entry.id   AF-A0AAD7X8K5-F1
#
_cell.length_a   1.000
_cell.length_b   1.000
_cell.length_c   1.000
_cell.angle_alpha   90.00
_cell.angle_beta   90.00
_cell.angle_gamma   90.00
#
_symmetry.space_group_name_H-M   'P 1'
#
loop_
_entity.id
_entity.type
_entity.pdbx_description
1 polymer ?
#
loop_
_entity_poly.entity_id
_entity_poly.type
_entity_poly.pdbx_seq_one_letter_code
_entity_poly.pdbx_strand_id
1 'polypeptide(L)'
;MFTKLSLFACAAALTVFGAPIPASQTDISVLTFALTLEHLENAFYKQGLAKYSESDFQKDGLPAWVRGRFAQIAQHETEHVKYLTQALGDLAPQPCEYSFPDDSPKTFAAMSMIFETVGASAYLGSAKSLADNADYLTAAGSILAVESRQASWVTASVMKLQPWNGPFDIPLTPSGAFSLAAPFIKSCPSSNAQLPVKLYSPLQLSTTTPAHGSAITASYTNVEGDASDSGERYVAWMDGLGVVYSALDKDGKATVPDGLMGTVYAVVVSSQETPSESNMLSGYALAQFPFDSATKESGPAYGA
;
A
#
# COMPACT_ATOMS: atom_id res chain seq x y z
N MET A 1 -5.36 45.64 -41.06
CA MET A 1 -6.33 44.94 -40.20
C MET A 1 -5.63 44.60 -38.90
N PHE A 2 -6.24 44.96 -37.78
CA PHE A 2 -5.61 45.15 -36.47
C PHE A 2 -5.00 43.88 -35.87
N THR A 3 -3.72 43.99 -35.52
CA THR A 3 -2.94 43.12 -34.63
C THR A 3 -3.54 43.18 -33.22
N LYS A 4 -4.03 42.05 -32.68
CA LYS A 4 -4.36 41.95 -31.25
C LYS A 4 -3.14 41.37 -30.53
N LEU A 5 -2.39 42.25 -29.88
CA LEU A 5 -1.36 41.90 -28.91
C LEU A 5 -2.08 41.55 -27.59
N SER A 6 -2.20 40.26 -27.27
CA SER A 6 -2.68 39.83 -25.96
C SER A 6 -1.52 39.89 -24.98
N LEU A 7 -1.53 40.90 -24.12
CA LEU A 7 -0.64 41.01 -22.96
C LEU A 7 -1.11 39.98 -21.92
N PHE A 8 -0.46 38.83 -21.85
CA PHE A 8 -0.62 37.92 -20.70
C PHE A 8 0.16 38.52 -19.52
N ALA A 9 -0.58 39.07 -18.56
CA ALA A 9 -0.01 39.43 -17.27
C ALA A 9 0.35 38.12 -16.53
N CYS A 10 1.65 37.84 -16.38
CA CYS A 10 2.12 36.88 -15.38
C CYS A 10 1.85 37.48 -13.99
N ALA A 11 0.70 37.14 -13.41
CA ALA A 11 0.55 37.21 -11.97
C ALA A 11 1.45 36.12 -11.37
N ALA A 12 2.59 36.51 -10.82
CA ALA A 12 3.37 35.63 -9.97
C ALA A 12 2.49 35.29 -8.76
N ALA A 13 1.92 34.09 -8.74
CA ALA A 13 1.30 33.55 -7.55
C ALA A 13 2.42 33.31 -6.53
N LEU A 14 2.62 34.27 -5.64
CA LEU A 14 3.34 34.05 -4.40
C LEU A 14 2.50 33.08 -3.58
N THR A 15 2.80 31.79 -3.67
CA THR A 15 2.35 30.81 -2.68
C THR A 15 2.98 31.23 -1.35
N VAL A 16 2.22 31.97 -0.55
CA VAL A 16 2.54 32.17 0.85
C VAL A 16 2.29 30.82 1.51
N PHE A 17 3.32 29.97 1.61
CA PHE A 17 3.32 28.91 2.60
C PHE A 17 3.21 29.63 3.95
N GLY A 18 2.06 29.51 4.61
CA GLY A 18 1.93 29.95 5.99
C GLY A 18 3.07 29.36 6.81
N ALA A 19 3.49 30.06 7.87
CA ALA A 19 4.46 29.50 8.80
C ALA A 19 3.95 28.12 9.23
N PRO A 20 4.77 27.05 9.16
CA PRO A 20 4.31 25.71 9.45
C PRO A 20 3.72 25.70 10.86
N ILE A 21 2.45 25.29 10.96
CA ILE A 21 1.83 24.99 12.24
C ILE A 21 2.71 23.89 12.87
N PRO A 22 3.18 24.05 14.11
CA PRO A 22 3.98 23.02 14.76
C PRO A 22 3.24 21.69 14.71
N ALA A 23 3.88 20.69 14.11
CA ALA A 23 3.31 19.35 14.00
C ALA A 23 2.98 18.82 15.40
N SER A 24 1.75 18.32 15.59
CA SER A 24 1.38 17.62 16.82
C SER A 24 2.21 16.33 16.95
N GLN A 25 2.26 15.74 18.15
CA GLN A 25 2.91 14.43 18.31
C GLN A 25 2.27 13.36 17.42
N THR A 26 0.95 13.44 17.22
CA THR A 26 0.21 12.58 16.30
C THR A 26 0.65 12.79 14.86
N ASP A 27 0.78 14.05 14.42
CA ASP A 27 1.25 14.38 13.07
C ASP A 27 2.66 13.83 12.84
N ILE A 28 3.57 14.06 13.79
CA ILE A 28 4.94 13.55 13.73
C ILE A 28 4.95 12.03 13.61
N SER A 29 4.14 11.32 14.40
CA SER A 29 4.05 9.87 14.34
C SER A 29 3.53 9.37 12.99
N VAL A 30 2.49 10.01 12.42
CA VAL A 30 1.95 9.66 11.10
C VAL A 30 2.97 9.93 10.00
N LEU A 31 3.61 11.10 9.99
CA LEU A 31 4.59 11.48 8.98
C LEU A 31 5.86 10.62 9.07
N THR A 32 6.31 10.27 10.27
CA THR A 32 7.45 9.36 10.49
C THR A 32 7.15 7.97 9.95
N PHE A 33 5.93 7.49 10.18
CA PHE A 33 5.47 6.22 9.63
C PHE A 33 5.42 6.25 8.10
N ALA A 34 4.79 7.28 7.52
CA ALA A 34 4.74 7.48 6.06
C ALA A 34 6.15 7.51 5.45
N LEU A 35 7.08 8.30 6.02
CA LEU A 35 8.45 8.39 5.51
C LEU A 35 9.19 7.04 5.56
N THR A 36 8.85 6.18 6.53
CA THR A 36 9.45 4.84 6.58
C THR A 36 9.02 3.98 5.39
N LEU A 37 7.73 4.01 5.02
CA LEU A 37 7.22 3.30 3.86
C LEU A 37 7.77 3.89 2.56
N GLU A 38 7.80 5.22 2.46
CA GLU A 38 8.31 5.94 1.30
C GLU A 38 9.81 5.67 1.04
N HIS A 39 10.62 5.51 2.09
CA HIS A 39 12.01 5.05 1.93
C HIS A 39 12.09 3.64 1.35
N LEU A 40 11.19 2.73 1.74
CA LEU A 40 11.13 1.37 1.20
C LEU A 40 10.79 1.39 -0.29
N GLU A 41 9.75 2.12 -0.68
CA GLU A 41 9.30 2.20 -2.07
C GLU A 41 10.33 2.89 -2.97
N ASN A 42 10.89 4.00 -2.51
CA ASN A 42 11.98 4.69 -3.18
C ASN A 42 13.21 3.77 -3.37
N ALA A 43 13.55 2.97 -2.35
CA ALA A 43 14.62 1.98 -2.46
C ALA A 43 14.27 0.85 -3.45
N PHE A 44 13.04 0.34 -3.42
CA PHE A 44 12.54 -0.67 -4.34
C PHE A 44 12.68 -0.24 -5.80
N TYR A 45 12.15 0.93 -6.15
CA TYR A 45 12.22 1.43 -7.52
C TYR A 45 13.65 1.70 -7.98
N LYS A 46 14.49 2.31 -7.13
CA LYS A 46 15.91 2.56 -7.46
C LYS A 46 16.67 1.26 -7.69
N GLN A 47 16.49 0.27 -6.82
CA GLN A 47 17.16 -1.04 -6.95
C GLN A 47 16.67 -1.79 -8.19
N GLY A 48 15.36 -1.85 -8.43
CA GLY A 48 14.79 -2.52 -9.61
C GLY A 48 15.24 -1.89 -10.92
N LEU A 49 15.25 -0.56 -11.02
CA LEU A 49 15.70 0.15 -12.24
C LEU A 49 17.21 0.06 -12.47
N ALA A 50 18.01 -0.14 -11.42
CA ALA A 50 19.43 -0.45 -11.52
C ALA A 50 19.68 -1.92 -11.92
N LYS A 51 18.82 -2.84 -11.47
CA LYS A 51 18.91 -4.28 -11.71
C LYS A 51 18.44 -4.68 -13.12
N TYR A 52 17.39 -4.06 -13.63
CA TYR A 52 16.77 -4.42 -14.90
C TYR A 52 16.90 -3.32 -15.95
N SER A 53 17.56 -3.65 -17.06
CA SER A 53 17.67 -2.78 -18.23
C SER A 53 16.38 -2.75 -19.06
N GLU A 54 16.26 -1.80 -19.99
CA GLU A 54 15.14 -1.79 -20.94
C GLU A 54 15.08 -3.09 -21.77
N SER A 55 16.24 -3.66 -22.13
CA SER A 55 16.30 -4.92 -22.84
C SER A 55 15.74 -6.08 -22.00
N ASP A 56 15.93 -6.07 -20.68
CA ASP A 56 15.40 -7.11 -19.80
C ASP A 56 13.87 -7.03 -19.73
N PHE A 57 13.31 -5.81 -19.61
CA PHE A 57 11.86 -5.58 -19.68
C PHE A 57 11.26 -6.15 -20.98
N GLN A 58 11.88 -5.84 -22.12
CA GLN A 58 11.40 -6.32 -23.43
C GLN A 58 11.53 -7.85 -23.57
N LYS A 59 12.63 -8.44 -23.08
CA LYS A 59 12.82 -9.91 -23.07
C LYS A 59 11.79 -10.60 -22.20
N ASP A 60 11.38 -9.98 -21.11
CA ASP A 60 10.30 -10.45 -20.25
C ASP A 60 8.90 -10.07 -20.80
N GLY A 61 8.81 -9.65 -22.07
CA GLY A 61 7.55 -9.41 -22.76
C GLY A 61 6.81 -8.14 -22.32
N LEU A 62 7.44 -7.26 -21.56
CA LEU A 62 6.86 -5.97 -21.20
C LEU A 62 7.09 -4.95 -22.34
N PRO A 63 6.08 -4.13 -22.69
CA PRO A 63 6.24 -3.09 -23.69
C PRO A 63 7.36 -2.08 -23.35
N ALA A 64 8.05 -1.56 -24.36
CA ALA A 64 9.20 -0.65 -24.19
C ALA A 64 8.89 0.60 -23.34
N TRP A 65 7.65 1.09 -23.35
CA TRP A 65 7.22 2.25 -22.55
C TRP A 65 7.10 1.96 -21.05
N VAL A 66 7.03 0.70 -20.63
CA VAL A 66 6.79 0.32 -19.22
C VAL A 66 7.93 0.77 -18.33
N ARG A 67 9.19 0.50 -18.72
CA ARG A 67 10.35 0.88 -17.89
C ARG A 67 10.44 2.40 -17.69
N GLY A 68 10.12 3.17 -18.73
CA GLY A 68 10.11 4.64 -18.64
C GLY A 68 9.09 5.17 -17.63
N ARG A 69 7.95 4.51 -17.50
CA ARG A 69 6.94 4.85 -16.48
C ARG A 69 7.37 4.45 -15.08
N PHE A 70 8.02 3.30 -14.90
CA PHE A 70 8.64 2.98 -13.62
C PHE A 70 9.74 3.96 -13.21
N ALA A 71 10.50 4.50 -14.17
CA ALA A 71 11.46 5.57 -13.89
C ALA A 71 10.77 6.88 -13.45
N GLN A 72 9.58 7.17 -13.96
CA GLN A 72 8.78 8.31 -13.50
C GLN A 72 8.25 8.09 -12.08
N ILE A 73 7.73 6.88 -11.79
CA ILE A 73 7.29 6.51 -10.45
C ILE A 73 8.45 6.66 -9.44
N ALA A 74 9.64 6.16 -9.77
CA ALA A 74 10.83 6.33 -8.93
C ALA A 74 11.16 7.80 -8.62
N GLN A 75 10.83 8.73 -9.52
CA GLN A 75 10.99 10.17 -9.28
C GLN A 75 9.92 10.71 -8.33
N HIS A 76 8.68 10.22 -8.42
CA HIS A 76 7.62 10.58 -7.48
C HIS A 76 7.95 10.11 -6.07
N GLU A 77 8.37 8.85 -5.87
CA GLU A 77 8.78 8.36 -4.54
C GLU A 77 9.99 9.11 -3.97
N THR A 78 10.88 9.59 -4.83
CA THR A 78 11.96 10.48 -4.38
C THR A 78 11.43 11.84 -3.88
N GLU A 79 10.39 12.39 -4.52
CA GLU A 79 9.79 13.65 -4.12
C GLU A 79 8.91 13.50 -2.87
N HIS A 80 8.20 12.38 -2.71
CA HIS A 80 7.47 12.06 -1.47
C HIS A 80 8.43 11.97 -0.27
N VAL A 81 9.53 11.21 -0.41
CA VAL A 81 10.59 11.15 0.61
C VAL A 81 11.13 12.54 0.95
N LYS A 82 11.40 13.37 -0.07
CA LYS A 82 11.90 14.74 0.12
C LYS A 82 10.88 15.61 0.87
N TYR A 83 9.61 15.57 0.47
CA TYR A 83 8.54 16.32 1.11
C TYR A 83 8.42 15.96 2.60
N LEU A 84 8.34 14.66 2.92
CA LEU A 84 8.19 14.20 4.29
C LEU A 84 9.45 14.44 5.13
N THR A 85 10.64 14.28 4.55
CA THR A 85 11.91 14.62 5.22
C THR A 85 11.93 16.10 5.61
N GLN A 86 11.47 16.98 4.72
CA GLN A 86 11.38 18.42 5.01
C GLN A 86 10.34 18.72 6.09
N ALA A 87 9.19 18.05 6.06
CA ALA A 87 8.14 18.23 7.07
C ALA A 87 8.57 17.78 8.48
N LEU A 88 9.38 16.72 8.56
CA LEU A 88 9.87 16.17 9.83
C LEU A 88 11.14 16.84 10.36
N GLY A 89 11.97 17.43 9.49
CA GLY A 89 13.25 18.02 9.88
C GLY A 89 14.17 17.01 10.56
N ASP A 90 14.70 17.35 11.73
CA ASP A 90 15.62 16.50 12.50
C ASP A 90 14.98 15.19 13.00
N LEU A 91 13.64 15.08 12.95
CA LEU A 91 12.91 13.87 13.32
C LEU A 91 12.78 12.87 12.16
N ALA A 92 13.24 13.22 10.96
CA ALA A 92 13.10 12.38 9.78
C ALA A 92 13.92 11.08 9.93
N PRO A 93 13.27 9.89 9.91
CA PRO A 93 14.00 8.63 9.90
C PRO A 93 14.89 8.50 8.66
N GLN A 94 16.02 7.85 8.85
CA GLN A 94 16.93 7.47 7.78
C GLN A 94 16.44 6.20 7.07
N PRO A 95 16.78 6.01 5.78
CA PRO A 95 16.40 4.79 5.06
C PRO A 95 17.01 3.54 5.72
N CYS A 96 16.28 2.43 5.67
CA CYS A 96 16.73 1.14 6.14
C CYS A 96 17.54 0.39 5.07
N GLU A 97 18.04 -0.80 5.41
CA GLU A 97 18.50 -1.78 4.44
C GLU A 97 17.33 -2.66 4.02
N TYR A 98 17.17 -2.86 2.71
CA TYR A 98 16.02 -3.56 2.14
C TYR A 98 16.43 -4.81 1.36
N SER A 99 15.50 -5.76 1.23
CA SER A 99 15.62 -6.95 0.37
C SER A 99 14.33 -7.14 -0.40
N PHE A 100 14.43 -7.21 -1.72
CA PHE A 100 13.28 -7.47 -2.58
C PHE A 100 13.48 -8.79 -3.32
N PRO A 101 12.55 -9.76 -3.19
CA PRO A 101 12.67 -11.07 -3.81
C PRO A 101 12.18 -11.11 -5.26
N ASP A 102 12.11 -9.96 -5.95
CA ASP A 102 11.88 -9.95 -7.39
C ASP A 102 13.05 -10.61 -8.12
N ASP A 103 12.76 -11.31 -9.21
CA ASP A 103 13.73 -12.04 -10.02
C ASP A 103 13.64 -11.71 -11.52
N SER A 104 12.63 -10.94 -11.91
CA SER A 104 12.33 -10.56 -13.28
C SER A 104 11.56 -9.22 -13.32
N PRO A 105 11.58 -8.51 -14.46
CA PRO A 105 10.77 -7.30 -14.66
C PRO A 105 9.27 -7.49 -14.38
N LYS A 106 8.70 -8.66 -14.66
CA LYS A 106 7.31 -8.99 -14.31
C LYS A 106 7.10 -9.15 -12.81
N THR A 107 7.99 -9.82 -12.07
CA THR A 107 7.86 -9.94 -10.62
C THR A 107 8.12 -8.60 -9.93
N PHE A 108 9.01 -7.78 -10.48
CA PHE A 108 9.16 -6.36 -10.12
C PHE A 108 7.85 -5.58 -10.34
N ALA A 109 7.21 -5.68 -11.51
CA ALA A 109 5.93 -5.01 -11.75
C ALA A 109 4.81 -5.52 -10.82
N ALA A 110 4.77 -6.81 -10.51
CA ALA A 110 3.79 -7.35 -9.57
C ALA A 110 4.01 -6.82 -8.14
N MET A 111 5.27 -6.76 -7.67
CA MET A 111 5.60 -6.16 -6.38
C MET A 111 5.33 -4.65 -6.34
N SER A 112 5.59 -3.93 -7.43
CA SER A 112 5.31 -2.49 -7.50
C SER A 112 3.82 -2.21 -7.31
N MET A 113 2.95 -3.01 -7.95
CA MET A 113 1.50 -2.91 -7.73
C MET A 113 1.14 -3.09 -6.25
N ILE A 114 1.76 -4.05 -5.57
CA ILE A 114 1.52 -4.31 -4.15
C ILE A 114 1.95 -3.12 -3.29
N PHE A 115 3.16 -2.59 -3.49
CA PHE A 115 3.65 -1.48 -2.68
C PHE A 115 2.78 -0.24 -2.83
N GLU A 116 2.50 0.19 -4.06
CA GLU A 116 1.64 1.35 -4.33
C GLU A 116 0.22 1.18 -3.75
N THR A 117 -0.32 -0.05 -3.77
CA THR A 117 -1.61 -0.34 -3.13
C THR A 117 -1.52 -0.22 -1.61
N VAL A 118 -0.45 -0.74 -1.00
CA VAL A 118 -0.23 -0.67 0.45
C VAL A 118 0.06 0.76 0.91
N GLY A 119 0.83 1.55 0.16
CA GLY A 119 1.05 2.98 0.40
C GLY A 119 -0.29 3.73 0.43
N ALA A 120 -1.11 3.54 -0.61
CA ALA A 120 -2.41 4.20 -0.70
C ALA A 120 -3.32 3.84 0.48
N SER A 121 -3.36 2.55 0.85
CA SER A 121 -4.07 2.06 2.02
C SER A 121 -3.56 2.63 3.36
N ALA A 122 -2.25 2.82 3.50
CA ALA A 122 -1.61 3.38 4.69
C ALA A 122 -1.95 4.87 4.86
N TYR A 123 -1.90 5.65 3.79
CA TYR A 123 -2.33 7.04 3.80
C TYR A 123 -3.83 7.16 4.09
N LEU A 124 -4.66 6.31 3.46
CA LEU A 124 -6.10 6.32 3.69
C LEU A 124 -6.45 6.01 5.14
N GLY A 125 -5.84 4.97 5.73
CA GLY A 125 -6.07 4.61 7.12
C GLY A 125 -5.53 5.63 8.13
N SER A 126 -4.51 6.40 7.76
CA SER A 126 -3.94 7.46 8.60
C SER A 126 -4.66 8.81 8.48
N ALA A 127 -5.54 8.99 7.48
CA ALA A 127 -6.18 10.27 7.19
C ALA A 127 -6.91 10.87 8.40
N LYS A 128 -7.62 10.05 9.18
CA LYS A 128 -8.33 10.51 10.38
C LYS A 128 -7.39 11.08 11.44
N SER A 129 -6.17 10.56 11.55
CA SER A 129 -5.17 11.03 12.52
C SER A 129 -4.59 12.40 12.17
N LEU A 130 -4.77 12.86 10.93
CA LEU A 130 -4.36 14.19 10.45
C LEU A 130 -5.52 15.19 10.41
N ALA A 131 -6.71 14.83 10.90
CA ALA A 131 -7.93 15.64 10.78
C ALA A 131 -7.79 17.06 11.37
N ASP A 132 -6.95 17.22 12.39
CA ASP A 132 -6.70 18.52 13.04
C ASP A 132 -5.60 19.34 12.34
N ASN A 133 -4.94 18.78 11.32
CA ASN A 133 -3.91 19.44 10.52
C ASN A 133 -4.26 19.39 9.02
N ALA A 134 -5.04 20.37 8.57
CA ALA A 134 -5.58 20.42 7.20
C ALA A 134 -4.50 20.40 6.11
N ASP A 135 -3.32 20.97 6.36
CA ASP A 135 -2.21 20.99 5.41
C ASP A 135 -1.63 19.59 5.23
N TYR A 136 -1.37 18.87 6.33
CA TYR A 136 -0.90 17.49 6.26
C TYR A 136 -1.97 16.52 5.76
N LEU A 137 -3.24 16.71 6.13
CA LEU A 137 -4.34 15.92 5.57
C LEU A 137 -4.44 16.11 4.05
N THR A 138 -4.30 17.34 3.57
CA THR A 138 -4.32 17.65 2.12
C THR A 138 -3.13 17.03 1.41
N ALA A 139 -1.93 17.12 2.00
CA ALA A 139 -0.74 16.51 1.43
C ALA A 139 -0.84 14.98 1.39
N ALA A 140 -1.29 14.34 2.47
CA ALA A 140 -1.55 12.91 2.54
C ALA A 140 -2.58 12.47 1.47
N GLY A 141 -3.68 13.21 1.33
CA GLY A 141 -4.67 12.95 0.28
C GLY A 141 -4.12 13.11 -1.13
N SER A 142 -3.17 14.02 -1.34
CA SER A 142 -2.48 14.18 -2.62
C SER A 142 -1.58 12.99 -2.95
N ILE A 143 -0.81 12.47 -1.98
CA ILE A 143 0.10 11.33 -2.17
C ILE A 143 -0.72 10.06 -2.43
N LEU A 144 -1.70 9.77 -1.57
CA LEU A 144 -2.66 8.66 -1.72
C LEU A 144 -3.23 8.59 -3.14
N ALA A 145 -3.70 9.73 -3.67
CA ALA A 145 -4.31 9.78 -4.99
C ALA A 145 -3.32 9.52 -6.13
N VAL A 146 -2.02 9.74 -5.92
CA VAL A 146 -0.96 9.45 -6.89
C VAL A 146 -0.58 7.97 -6.81
N GLU A 147 -0.35 7.44 -5.61
CA GLU A 147 -0.07 6.00 -5.38
C GLU A 147 -1.19 5.11 -5.95
N SER A 148 -2.45 5.47 -5.69
CA SER A 148 -3.60 4.72 -6.23
C SER A 148 -3.61 4.69 -7.77
N ARG A 149 -3.19 5.79 -8.42
CA ARG A 149 -3.08 5.86 -9.89
C ARG A 149 -1.89 5.07 -10.41
N GLN A 150 -0.78 5.04 -9.65
CA GLN A 150 0.39 4.23 -9.98
C GLN A 150 0.04 2.75 -9.90
N ALA A 151 -0.55 2.31 -8.79
CA ALA A 151 -1.08 0.96 -8.61
C ALA A 151 -2.00 0.58 -9.78
N SER A 152 -3.01 1.41 -10.07
CA SER A 152 -3.98 1.23 -11.16
C SER A 152 -3.31 1.12 -12.55
N TRP A 153 -2.33 1.99 -12.83
CA TRP A 153 -1.59 1.93 -14.09
C TRP A 153 -0.79 0.63 -14.21
N VAL A 154 -0.11 0.20 -13.15
CA VAL A 154 0.65 -1.06 -13.16
C VAL A 154 -0.30 -2.23 -13.42
N THR A 155 -1.33 -2.40 -12.60
CA THR A 155 -2.25 -3.54 -12.71
C THR A 155 -2.96 -3.58 -14.07
N ALA A 156 -3.52 -2.47 -14.55
CA ALA A 156 -4.33 -2.48 -15.77
C ALA A 156 -3.49 -2.37 -17.05
N SER A 157 -2.52 -1.46 -17.07
CA SER A 157 -1.76 -1.20 -18.31
C SER A 157 -0.62 -2.19 -18.49
N VAL A 158 0.05 -2.59 -17.41
CA VAL A 158 1.21 -3.48 -17.46
C VAL A 158 0.79 -4.94 -17.31
N MET A 159 0.01 -5.26 -16.28
CA MET A 159 -0.37 -6.65 -15.95
C MET A 159 -1.64 -7.12 -16.68
N LYS A 160 -2.40 -6.21 -17.30
CA LYS A 160 -3.68 -6.48 -17.99
C LYS A 160 -4.79 -7.01 -17.05
N LEU A 161 -4.74 -6.57 -15.80
CA LEU A 161 -5.68 -6.93 -14.74
C LEU A 161 -6.55 -5.73 -14.33
N GLN A 162 -7.31 -5.88 -13.26
CA GLN A 162 -8.26 -4.89 -12.78
C GLN A 162 -7.59 -3.56 -12.42
N PRO A 163 -8.11 -2.41 -12.87
CA PRO A 163 -7.57 -1.09 -12.50
C PRO A 163 -7.90 -0.66 -11.06
N TRP A 164 -8.87 -1.31 -10.41
CA TRP A 164 -9.33 -1.10 -9.03
C TRP A 164 -10.13 -2.33 -8.59
N ASN A 165 -10.39 -2.50 -7.29
CA ASN A 165 -11.23 -3.58 -6.79
C ASN A 165 -12.72 -3.28 -6.98
N GLY A 166 -13.13 -2.08 -6.58
CA GLY A 166 -14.52 -1.66 -6.49
C GLY A 166 -14.64 -0.14 -6.27
N PRO A 167 -15.76 0.34 -5.69
CA PRO A 167 -16.02 1.77 -5.53
C PRO A 167 -15.22 2.45 -4.42
N PHE A 168 -14.54 1.68 -3.55
CA PHE A 168 -13.77 2.19 -2.42
C PHE A 168 -12.44 1.45 -2.28
N ASP A 169 -11.42 2.16 -1.80
CA ASP A 169 -10.14 1.56 -1.38
C ASP A 169 -10.19 1.10 0.08
N ILE A 170 -9.21 0.28 0.46
CA ILE A 170 -9.14 -0.37 1.77
C ILE A 170 -8.24 0.43 2.71
N PRO A 171 -8.72 1.00 3.83
CA PRO A 171 -7.86 1.64 4.82
C PRO A 171 -7.10 0.59 5.66
N LEU A 172 -5.79 0.76 5.82
CA LEU A 172 -4.98 -0.03 6.75
C LEU A 172 -4.51 0.82 7.93
N THR A 173 -4.55 0.25 9.15
CA THR A 173 -3.87 0.88 10.29
C THR A 173 -2.36 0.89 10.06
N PRO A 174 -1.60 1.79 10.73
CA PRO A 174 -0.13 1.78 10.63
C PRO A 174 0.49 0.41 10.92
N SER A 175 0.00 -0.31 11.93
CA SER A 175 0.48 -1.67 12.24
C SER A 175 0.13 -2.67 11.13
N GLY A 176 -1.06 -2.53 10.53
CA GLY A 176 -1.49 -3.33 9.39
C GLY A 176 -0.61 -3.14 8.16
N ALA A 177 -0.43 -1.90 7.72
CA ALA A 177 0.43 -1.56 6.59
C ALA A 177 1.90 -1.95 6.87
N PHE A 178 2.40 -1.70 8.08
CA PHE A 178 3.76 -2.10 8.45
C PHE A 178 3.97 -3.62 8.38
N SER A 179 2.95 -4.42 8.73
CA SER A 179 3.05 -5.88 8.64
C SER A 179 3.31 -6.39 7.22
N LEU A 180 2.89 -5.64 6.19
CA LEU A 180 3.13 -5.94 4.77
C LEU A 180 4.49 -5.43 4.28
N ALA A 181 5.00 -4.36 4.89
CA ALA A 181 6.31 -3.77 4.57
C ALA A 181 7.48 -4.49 5.27
N ALA A 182 7.28 -4.90 6.53
CA ALA A 182 8.31 -5.45 7.40
C ALA A 182 9.13 -6.61 6.79
N PRO A 183 8.54 -7.56 6.03
CA PRO A 183 9.31 -8.65 5.41
C PRO A 183 10.41 -8.20 4.45
N PHE A 184 10.34 -6.97 3.93
CA PHE A 184 11.32 -6.43 2.99
C PHE A 184 12.39 -5.57 3.66
N ILE A 185 12.30 -5.35 4.98
CA ILE A 185 13.25 -4.55 5.77
C ILE A 185 14.22 -5.49 6.50
N LYS A 186 15.52 -5.41 6.17
CA LYS A 186 16.56 -6.21 6.83
C LYS A 186 16.97 -5.63 8.18
N SER A 187 17.22 -4.32 8.20
CA SER A 187 17.65 -3.59 9.38
C SER A 187 17.50 -2.09 9.16
N CYS A 188 17.20 -1.33 10.20
CA CYS A 188 17.17 0.13 10.16
C CYS A 188 18.29 0.72 11.04
N PRO A 189 18.78 1.93 10.74
CA PRO A 189 19.71 2.64 11.61
C PRO A 189 19.16 2.73 13.04
N SER A 190 19.99 2.43 14.04
CA SER A 190 19.59 2.47 15.46
C SER A 190 19.26 3.88 15.96
N SER A 191 19.59 4.91 15.18
CA SER A 191 19.21 6.30 15.42
C SER A 191 17.76 6.61 15.04
N ASN A 192 17.09 5.76 14.26
CA ASN A 192 15.69 5.97 13.92
C ASN A 192 14.83 5.78 15.17
N ALA A 193 13.86 6.67 15.35
CA ALA A 193 12.85 6.52 16.40
C ALA A 193 12.06 5.22 16.21
N GLN A 194 11.68 4.59 17.32
CA GLN A 194 10.81 3.42 17.27
C GLN A 194 9.43 3.84 16.75
N LEU A 195 8.95 3.13 15.73
CA LEU A 195 7.61 3.35 15.18
C LEU A 195 6.54 2.91 16.19
N PRO A 196 5.43 3.64 16.33
CA PRO A 196 4.31 3.27 17.19
C PRO A 196 3.42 2.21 16.52
N VAL A 197 4.02 1.10 16.09
CA VAL A 197 3.33 -0.02 15.42
C VAL A 197 3.46 -1.29 16.25
N LYS A 198 2.38 -2.09 16.30
CA LYS A 198 2.47 -3.46 16.80
C LYS A 198 3.07 -4.34 15.69
N LEU A 199 4.12 -5.09 16.01
CA LEU A 199 4.69 -6.07 15.10
C LEU A 199 3.83 -7.32 15.10
N TYR A 200 3.62 -7.88 13.92
CA TYR A 200 2.87 -9.11 13.74
C TYR A 200 3.67 -10.10 12.89
N SER A 201 3.51 -11.39 13.20
CA SER A 201 4.02 -12.44 12.32
C SER A 201 3.26 -12.43 10.99
N PRO A 202 3.96 -12.53 9.84
CA PRO A 202 3.29 -12.57 8.54
C PRO A 202 2.29 -13.72 8.45
N LEU A 203 1.10 -13.40 7.93
CA LEU A 203 0.13 -14.42 7.57
C LEU A 203 0.57 -15.10 6.27
N GLN A 204 0.53 -16.43 6.26
CA GLN A 204 0.74 -17.23 5.06
C GLN A 204 -0.58 -17.90 4.68
N LEU A 205 -1.09 -17.53 3.51
CA LEU A 205 -2.18 -18.26 2.86
C LEU A 205 -1.60 -19.38 1.99
N SER A 206 -2.31 -20.50 1.89
CA SER A 206 -1.90 -21.64 1.05
C SER A 206 -1.81 -21.31 -0.44
N THR A 207 -2.41 -20.19 -0.88
CA THR A 207 -2.30 -19.62 -2.22
C THR A 207 -2.59 -18.12 -2.15
N THR A 208 -1.96 -17.33 -3.02
CA THR A 208 -2.23 -15.90 -3.18
C THR A 208 -3.36 -15.60 -4.16
N THR A 209 -3.84 -16.59 -4.93
CA THR A 209 -4.97 -16.45 -5.86
C THR A 209 -6.05 -17.51 -5.56
N PRO A 210 -6.69 -17.48 -4.38
CA PRO A 210 -7.69 -18.47 -4.05
C PRO A 210 -8.98 -18.30 -4.86
N ALA A 211 -9.72 -19.40 -5.07
CA ALA A 211 -11.04 -19.35 -5.69
C ALA A 211 -12.13 -19.11 -4.65
N HIS A 212 -13.20 -18.41 -5.02
CA HIS A 212 -14.40 -18.27 -4.18
C HIS A 212 -14.98 -19.64 -3.78
N GLY A 213 -15.45 -19.75 -2.54
CA GLY A 213 -16.00 -20.98 -1.97
C GLY A 213 -14.97 -22.10 -1.73
N SER A 214 -13.69 -21.91 -2.12
CA SER A 214 -12.65 -22.90 -1.87
C SER A 214 -12.14 -22.84 -0.42
N ALA A 215 -11.61 -23.96 0.07
CA ALA A 215 -10.90 -23.99 1.34
C ALA A 215 -9.44 -23.54 1.15
N ILE A 216 -8.97 -22.67 2.03
CA ILE A 216 -7.56 -22.29 2.16
C ILE A 216 -7.03 -22.70 3.53
N THR A 217 -5.70 -22.78 3.65
CA THR A 217 -5.03 -22.79 4.94
C THR A 217 -4.42 -21.42 5.20
N ALA A 218 -4.66 -20.88 6.39
CA ALA A 218 -4.12 -19.64 6.91
C ALA A 218 -3.23 -19.97 8.12
N SER A 219 -1.93 -19.77 7.98
CA SER A 219 -0.93 -20.09 9.00
C SER A 219 -0.10 -18.87 9.37
N TYR A 220 0.13 -18.68 10.67
CA TYR A 220 0.99 -17.64 11.22
C TYR A 220 1.64 -18.17 12.50
N THR A 221 2.74 -17.56 12.92
CA THR A 221 3.39 -17.90 14.19
C THR A 221 2.89 -16.94 15.26
N ASN A 222 2.37 -17.43 16.38
CA ASN A 222 2.03 -16.56 17.50
C ASN A 222 3.29 -15.86 18.00
N VAL A 223 3.24 -14.53 18.16
CA VAL A 223 4.33 -13.79 18.79
C VAL A 223 4.29 -14.06 20.29
N GLU A 224 5.46 -14.25 20.91
CA GLU A 224 5.56 -14.52 22.34
C GLU A 224 4.90 -13.39 23.15
N GLY A 225 3.87 -13.71 23.94
CA GLY A 225 3.10 -12.75 24.75
C GLY A 225 1.70 -12.40 24.20
N ASP A 226 1.33 -12.86 23.00
CA ASP A 226 -0.06 -12.76 22.54
C ASP A 226 -0.99 -13.70 23.35
N ALA A 227 -2.26 -13.31 23.49
CA ALA A 227 -3.26 -14.09 24.21
C ALA A 227 -3.36 -15.52 23.64
N SER A 228 -3.59 -16.50 24.53
CA SER A 228 -3.65 -17.91 24.13
C SER A 228 -4.63 -18.14 22.98
N ASP A 229 -4.21 -18.97 22.03
CA ASP A 229 -4.89 -19.39 20.79
C ASP A 229 -6.16 -20.25 21.02
N SER A 230 -6.84 -20.07 22.15
CA SER A 230 -7.93 -20.92 22.65
C SER A 230 -9.33 -20.38 22.32
N GLY A 231 -9.42 -19.19 21.73
CA GLY A 231 -10.67 -18.55 21.34
C GLY A 231 -11.11 -18.87 19.90
N GLU A 232 -12.30 -18.42 19.54
CA GLU A 232 -12.73 -18.39 18.14
C GLU A 232 -11.82 -17.45 17.34
N ARG A 233 -11.49 -17.88 16.12
CA ARG A 233 -10.63 -17.13 15.21
C ARG A 233 -11.29 -17.02 13.87
N TYR A 234 -11.00 -15.92 13.19
CA TYR A 234 -11.57 -15.62 11.88
C TYR A 234 -10.47 -15.15 10.94
N VAL A 235 -10.58 -15.50 9.67
CA VAL A 235 -9.92 -14.74 8.60
C VAL A 235 -10.85 -13.60 8.24
N ALA A 236 -10.42 -12.37 8.50
CA ALA A 236 -11.06 -11.16 8.03
C ALA A 236 -10.53 -10.83 6.63
N TRP A 237 -11.43 -10.74 5.66
CA TRP A 237 -11.18 -10.37 4.27
C TRP A 237 -11.67 -8.94 4.06
N MET A 238 -10.74 -8.01 3.84
CA MET A 238 -11.05 -6.60 3.64
C MET A 238 -11.15 -6.28 2.15
N ASP A 239 -12.31 -5.78 1.74
CA ASP A 239 -12.60 -5.38 0.36
C ASP A 239 -13.37 -4.04 0.36
N GLY A 240 -12.72 -3.00 -0.17
CA GLY A 240 -13.13 -1.60 0.04
C GLY A 240 -13.29 -1.24 1.52
N LEU A 241 -14.45 -0.68 1.87
CA LEU A 241 -14.80 -0.36 3.26
C LEU A 241 -15.47 -1.54 4.00
N GLY A 242 -15.66 -2.67 3.33
CA GLY A 242 -16.29 -3.86 3.89
C GLY A 242 -15.27 -4.84 4.49
N VAL A 243 -15.73 -5.61 5.48
CA VAL A 243 -14.99 -6.76 6.00
C VAL A 243 -15.91 -7.98 6.00
N VAL A 244 -15.47 -9.06 5.37
CA VAL A 244 -16.15 -10.36 5.38
C VAL A 244 -15.33 -11.34 6.20
N TYR A 245 -15.97 -12.20 6.99
CA TYR A 245 -15.28 -13.08 7.92
C TYR A 245 -15.52 -14.55 7.57
N SER A 246 -14.44 -15.33 7.64
CA SER A 246 -14.50 -16.80 7.55
C SER A 246 -14.01 -17.39 8.87
N ALA A 247 -14.78 -18.30 9.47
CA ALA A 247 -14.31 -19.04 10.64
C ALA A 247 -13.02 -19.80 10.30
N LEU A 248 -12.02 -19.69 11.17
CA LEU A 248 -10.74 -20.38 11.07
C LEU A 248 -10.74 -21.56 12.03
N ASP A 249 -10.71 -22.77 11.47
CA ASP A 249 -10.74 -23.98 12.29
C ASP A 249 -9.41 -24.24 13.03
N LYS A 250 -9.41 -25.27 13.88
CA LYS A 250 -8.22 -25.68 14.66
C LYS A 250 -7.03 -26.13 13.80
N ASP A 251 -7.28 -26.51 12.55
CA ASP A 251 -6.27 -26.95 11.59
C ASP A 251 -5.83 -25.79 10.67
N GLY A 252 -6.28 -24.56 10.99
CA GLY A 252 -5.96 -23.34 10.24
C GLY A 252 -6.69 -23.24 8.91
N LYS A 253 -7.81 -23.94 8.71
CA LYS A 253 -8.58 -23.87 7.46
C LYS A 253 -9.73 -22.87 7.55
N ALA A 254 -9.95 -22.16 6.46
CA ALA A 254 -11.08 -21.25 6.29
C ALA A 254 -11.62 -21.36 4.86
N THR A 255 -12.91 -21.06 4.68
CA THR A 255 -13.54 -20.98 3.35
C THR A 255 -13.41 -19.57 2.80
N VAL A 256 -13.00 -19.41 1.55
CA VAL A 256 -12.90 -18.10 0.91
C VAL A 256 -14.30 -17.56 0.58
N PRO A 257 -14.65 -16.34 1.02
CA PRO A 257 -15.95 -15.76 0.72
C PRO A 257 -16.20 -15.53 -0.76
N ASP A 258 -17.48 -15.54 -1.14
CA ASP A 258 -17.92 -15.04 -2.44
C ASP A 258 -17.83 -13.50 -2.48
N GLY A 259 -17.82 -12.94 -3.69
CA GLY A 259 -17.96 -11.49 -3.91
C GLY A 259 -16.69 -10.65 -3.73
N LEU A 260 -15.57 -11.24 -3.32
CA LEU A 260 -14.27 -10.58 -3.23
C LEU A 260 -13.73 -10.21 -4.62
N MET A 261 -13.16 -9.01 -4.79
CA MET A 261 -12.66 -8.55 -6.09
C MET A 261 -11.28 -7.88 -5.99
N GLY A 262 -10.43 -8.13 -6.99
CA GLY A 262 -9.11 -7.50 -7.11
C GLY A 262 -8.14 -7.86 -5.99
N THR A 263 -7.44 -6.86 -5.44
CA THR A 263 -6.43 -7.01 -4.38
C THR A 263 -7.07 -6.92 -3.00
N VAL A 264 -7.30 -8.05 -2.34
CA VAL A 264 -7.90 -8.13 -1.00
C VAL A 264 -6.85 -8.34 0.06
N TYR A 265 -7.03 -7.72 1.23
CA TYR A 265 -6.22 -7.99 2.41
C TYR A 265 -6.89 -9.02 3.31
N ALA A 266 -6.15 -10.07 3.67
CA ALA A 266 -6.58 -11.09 4.63
C ALA A 266 -5.77 -10.98 5.92
N VAL A 267 -6.42 -11.11 7.08
CA VAL A 267 -5.77 -11.10 8.39
C VAL A 267 -6.51 -12.03 9.36
N VAL A 268 -5.78 -12.69 10.25
CA VAL A 268 -6.40 -13.49 11.32
C VAL A 268 -6.72 -12.59 12.51
N VAL A 269 -7.96 -12.68 12.99
CA VAL A 269 -8.50 -11.87 14.10
C VAL A 269 -9.22 -12.73 15.14
N SER A 270 -9.31 -12.22 16.37
CA SER A 270 -10.00 -12.86 17.51
C SER A 270 -11.49 -12.52 17.63
N SER A 271 -12.00 -11.58 16.83
CA SER A 271 -13.41 -11.15 16.82
C SER A 271 -13.85 -10.73 15.42
N GLN A 272 -15.16 -10.69 15.17
CA GLN A 272 -15.72 -10.14 13.92
C GLN A 272 -15.87 -8.61 13.95
N GLU A 273 -15.02 -7.92 14.71
CA GLU A 273 -14.89 -6.46 14.64
C GLU A 273 -13.89 -6.09 13.54
N THR A 274 -13.98 -4.86 13.01
CA THR A 274 -13.02 -4.36 12.02
C THR A 274 -11.59 -4.58 12.52
N PRO A 275 -10.70 -5.16 11.71
CA PRO A 275 -9.32 -5.41 12.12
C PRO A 275 -8.63 -4.17 12.70
N SER A 276 -8.05 -4.32 13.88
CA SER A 276 -7.33 -3.28 14.62
C SER A 276 -6.30 -3.92 15.56
N GLU A 277 -5.48 -3.08 16.21
CA GLU A 277 -4.46 -3.56 17.13
C GLU A 277 -5.01 -4.40 18.31
N SER A 278 -6.29 -4.23 18.67
CA SER A 278 -6.93 -4.95 19.77
C SER A 278 -7.40 -6.36 19.42
N ASN A 279 -7.60 -6.67 18.14
CA ASN A 279 -8.13 -7.99 17.73
C ASN A 279 -7.31 -8.72 16.66
N MET A 280 -6.36 -8.06 15.99
CA MET A 280 -5.44 -8.72 15.06
C MET A 280 -4.51 -9.72 15.79
N LEU A 281 -4.42 -10.93 15.23
CA LEU A 281 -3.57 -12.02 15.69
C LEU A 281 -2.39 -12.29 14.74
N SER A 282 -2.47 -11.83 13.50
CA SER A 282 -1.43 -11.95 12.48
C SER A 282 -1.19 -10.63 11.76
N GLY A 283 -0.14 -10.58 10.95
CA GLY A 283 0.02 -9.57 9.92
C GLY A 283 -0.95 -9.83 8.78
N TYR A 284 -1.03 -8.91 7.84
CA TYR A 284 -1.83 -9.09 6.64
C TYR A 284 -1.13 -10.00 5.62
N ALA A 285 -1.94 -10.67 4.81
CA ALA A 285 -1.55 -11.30 3.55
C ALA A 285 -2.39 -10.71 2.42
N LEU A 286 -1.86 -10.71 1.20
CA LEU A 286 -2.63 -10.35 0.01
C LEU A 286 -3.29 -11.60 -0.60
N ALA A 287 -4.54 -11.46 -0.99
CA ALA A 287 -5.28 -12.42 -1.80
C ALA A 287 -5.78 -11.71 -3.07
N GLN A 288 -5.50 -12.29 -4.22
CA GLN A 288 -5.78 -11.73 -5.53
C GLN A 288 -6.97 -12.44 -6.18
N PHE A 289 -8.00 -11.67 -6.51
CA PHE A 289 -9.20 -12.07 -7.24
C PHE A 289 -9.25 -11.32 -8.58
N PRO A 290 -8.32 -11.64 -9.51
CA PRO A 290 -8.09 -10.81 -10.66
C PRO A 290 -9.24 -10.86 -11.66
N PHE A 291 -9.50 -9.73 -12.31
CA PHE A 291 -10.35 -9.66 -13.49
C PHE A 291 -9.68 -8.83 -14.60
N ASP A 292 -10.15 -8.98 -15.82
CA ASP A 292 -9.51 -8.36 -16.98
C ASP A 292 -9.63 -6.82 -16.93
N SER A 293 -8.54 -6.15 -17.30
CA SER A 293 -8.52 -4.71 -17.59
C SER A 293 -9.55 -4.27 -18.64
N ALA A 294 -9.92 -5.18 -19.55
CA ALA A 294 -10.95 -4.98 -20.55
C ALA A 294 -12.31 -5.48 -20.05
N THR A 295 -13.34 -4.67 -20.25
CA THR A 295 -14.72 -5.04 -19.93
C THR A 295 -15.66 -4.79 -21.12
N LYS A 296 -16.72 -5.60 -21.24
CA LYS A 296 -17.83 -5.34 -22.16
C LYS A 296 -18.83 -4.39 -21.48
N GLU A 297 -19.69 -3.69 -22.22
CA GLU A 297 -20.64 -2.69 -21.67
C GLU A 297 -21.51 -3.20 -20.50
N SER A 298 -21.70 -4.51 -20.34
CA SER A 298 -22.42 -5.09 -19.20
C SER A 298 -21.67 -5.04 -17.86
N GLY A 299 -20.38 -4.64 -17.85
CA GLY A 299 -19.54 -4.57 -16.65
C GLY A 299 -19.34 -5.93 -15.95
N PRO A 300 -18.39 -6.04 -15.00
CA PRO A 300 -18.51 -7.05 -13.97
C PRO A 300 -19.73 -6.70 -13.11
N ALA A 301 -20.63 -7.66 -12.89
CA ALA A 301 -21.76 -7.46 -11.99
C ALA A 301 -21.21 -7.26 -10.57
N TYR A 302 -21.18 -6.03 -10.08
CA TYR A 302 -21.06 -5.79 -8.64
C TYR A 302 -22.28 -6.46 -7.99
N GLY A 303 -22.04 -7.48 -7.16
CA GLY A 303 -23.10 -8.29 -6.55
C GLY A 303 -24.14 -7.39 -5.85
N ALA A 304 -25.42 -7.69 -6.10
CA ALA A 304 -26.55 -7.12 -5.39
C ALA A 304 -26.75 -7.82 -4.04
#